data_AF-A0AAN6Z000-F1
#
_entry.id   AF-A0AAN6Z000-F1
#
_cell.length_a   1.000
_cell.length_b   1.000
_cell.length_c   1.000
_cell.angle_alpha   90.00
_cell.angle_beta   90.00
_cell.angle_gamma   90.00
#
_symmetry.space_group_name_H-M   'P 1'
#
loop_
_entity.id
_entity.type
_entity.pdbx_description
1 polymer ?
#
loop_
_entity_poly.entity_id
_entity_poly.type
_entity_poly.pdbx_seq_one_letter_code
_entity_poly.pdbx_strand_id
1 'polypeptide(L)'
;MAAIYDKFERVNWGANSNTATTNANDHRSARQAGPAPVPNAVVTRAPAPAQAANQAIRDSKGRRLPPANKPDAEVFGHNGLNPMRLVATPDHGALPWAQGSAYNGIFGNPTDGAYSIVVSGKNNTYHDLDRDDGDTLVYSADNPIGVNANNNVAFEQSSDTTALRRSRLTRRPLKMLRSAAGRNGNRKWAPYVGIIYDELYRVVEELQESNGQSGTVVKSQLRREPNQMPLATIRDTVPTRQQSIDDLKVKTKEIMELRRDQWQRAEALSEQYKRRQGGRV
;
A
#
# COMPACT_ATOMS: atom_id res chain seq x y z
N MET A 1 -0.63 -12.60 25.98
CA MET A 1 -0.62 -12.62 24.50
C MET A 1 -1.21 -11.34 23.87
N ALA A 2 -2.24 -10.70 24.45
CA ALA A 2 -2.79 -9.42 23.93
C ALA A 2 -1.86 -8.19 24.09
N ALA A 3 -1.06 -8.11 25.16
CA ALA A 3 -0.24 -6.94 25.50
C ALA A 3 0.96 -6.67 24.55
N ILE A 4 1.42 -7.67 23.78
CA ILE A 4 2.51 -7.48 22.80
C ILE A 4 1.99 -6.79 21.54
N TYR A 5 0.72 -7.05 21.17
CA TYR A 5 0.10 -6.47 19.97
C TYR A 5 -0.40 -5.05 20.17
N ASP A 6 -0.93 -4.73 21.35
CA ASP A 6 -1.26 -3.34 21.71
C ASP A 6 -0.05 -2.40 21.64
N LYS A 7 1.15 -2.92 21.96
CA LYS A 7 2.40 -2.16 21.85
C LYS A 7 2.85 -2.03 20.39
N PHE A 8 2.53 -3.00 19.54
CA PHE A 8 2.80 -2.93 18.10
C PHE A 8 1.88 -1.95 17.38
N GLU A 9 0.60 -1.87 17.75
CA GLU A 9 -0.33 -0.85 17.24
C GLU A 9 0.00 0.54 17.83
N ARG A 10 0.30 0.66 19.13
CA ARG A 10 0.67 1.96 19.76
C ARG A 10 2.01 2.55 19.29
N VAL A 11 3.01 1.72 18.99
CA VAL A 11 4.35 2.18 18.57
C VAL A 11 4.43 2.44 17.06
N ASN A 12 3.49 1.90 16.25
CA ASN A 12 3.50 2.10 14.80
C ASN A 12 2.33 2.94 14.27
N TRP A 13 1.17 2.98 14.93
CA TRP A 13 -0.04 3.65 14.45
C TRP A 13 -0.94 4.05 15.62
N GLY A 14 -0.63 5.18 16.26
CA GLY A 14 -1.41 5.70 17.37
C GLY A 14 -2.84 6.07 16.97
N ALA A 15 -3.83 5.34 17.49
CA ALA A 15 -5.14 5.86 17.91
C ALA A 15 -5.89 4.81 18.73
N ASN A 16 -6.48 5.26 19.84
CA ASN A 16 -7.23 4.47 20.82
C ASN A 16 -8.57 3.98 20.26
N SER A 17 -8.94 2.74 20.59
CA SER A 17 -10.28 2.17 20.35
C SER A 17 -11.25 2.55 21.47
N ASN A 18 -12.45 3.02 21.13
CA ASN A 18 -13.64 2.77 21.93
C ASN A 18 -14.63 1.98 21.06
N THR A 19 -14.92 0.78 21.56
CA THR A 19 -15.79 -0.26 20.99
C THR A 19 -17.26 0.03 21.21
N ALA A 20 -18.10 -0.27 20.21
CA ALA A 20 -19.45 -0.77 20.45
C ALA A 20 -19.87 -1.71 19.30
N THR A 21 -20.28 -2.90 19.71
CA THR A 21 -20.66 -4.09 18.95
C THR A 21 -22.13 -4.03 18.54
N THR A 22 -22.49 -4.57 17.37
CA THR A 22 -23.69 -5.42 17.19
C THR A 22 -23.63 -6.27 15.93
N ASN A 23 -24.18 -7.48 16.08
CA ASN A 23 -24.20 -8.63 15.18
C ASN A 23 -25.25 -8.51 14.07
N ALA A 24 -24.92 -8.99 12.86
CA ALA A 24 -25.42 -10.20 12.20
C ALA A 24 -26.82 -10.11 11.57
N ASN A 25 -26.90 -10.43 10.28
CA ASN A 25 -28.03 -11.15 9.72
C ASN A 25 -27.61 -12.00 8.51
N ASP A 26 -27.98 -13.27 8.61
CA ASP A 26 -27.93 -14.32 7.61
C ASP A 26 -28.88 -14.04 6.44
N HIS A 27 -28.46 -14.35 5.21
CA HIS A 27 -29.38 -14.79 4.17
C HIS A 27 -28.76 -15.90 3.31
N ARG A 28 -29.48 -17.03 3.30
CA ARG A 28 -29.27 -18.24 2.50
C ARG A 28 -29.67 -18.03 1.03
N SER A 29 -29.24 -19.01 0.21
CA SER A 29 -29.79 -19.48 -1.09
C SER A 29 -28.92 -19.06 -2.29
N ALA A 30 -28.67 -19.85 -3.33
CA ALA A 30 -29.14 -21.17 -3.73
C ALA A 30 -28.08 -21.85 -4.62
N ARG A 31 -28.16 -23.17 -4.72
CA ARG A 31 -27.39 -24.02 -5.63
C ARG A 31 -27.85 -23.83 -7.08
N GLN A 32 -26.92 -23.79 -8.03
CA GLN A 32 -27.14 -24.18 -9.42
C GLN A 32 -25.95 -25.01 -9.91
N ALA A 33 -26.27 -26.02 -10.71
CA ALA A 33 -25.40 -27.12 -11.11
C ALA A 33 -25.10 -27.08 -12.62
N GLY A 34 -23.88 -27.52 -12.97
CA GLY A 34 -23.46 -28.03 -14.29
C GLY A 34 -23.09 -26.97 -15.33
N PRO A 35 -22.06 -27.20 -16.18
CA PRO A 35 -21.86 -28.46 -16.89
C PRO A 35 -20.45 -29.08 -16.83
N ALA A 36 -20.34 -30.23 -17.50
CA ALA A 36 -19.31 -31.28 -17.50
C ALA A 36 -17.91 -30.87 -18.05
N PRO A 37 -16.85 -31.68 -17.77
CA PRO A 37 -15.45 -31.29 -17.94
C PRO A 37 -14.94 -31.43 -19.39
N VAL A 38 -14.04 -30.50 -19.75
CA VAL A 38 -13.33 -30.43 -21.03
C VAL A 38 -12.06 -31.31 -20.96
N PRO A 39 -11.67 -32.06 -22.00
CA PRO A 39 -10.52 -32.97 -21.97
C PRO A 39 -9.16 -32.26 -21.78
N ASN A 40 -8.28 -32.97 -21.05
CA ASN A 40 -6.96 -32.54 -20.59
C ASN A 40 -6.05 -32.00 -21.70
N ALA A 41 -5.69 -30.71 -21.62
CA ALA A 41 -4.54 -30.15 -22.30
C ALA A 41 -3.26 -30.48 -21.51
N VAL A 42 -2.26 -31.01 -22.19
CA VAL A 42 -0.93 -31.32 -21.65
C VAL A 42 -0.26 -30.01 -21.20
N VAL A 43 -0.17 -29.80 -19.89
CA VAL A 43 0.58 -28.70 -19.29
C VAL A 43 2.07 -29.04 -19.33
N THR A 44 2.78 -28.50 -20.31
CA THR A 44 4.25 -28.41 -20.24
C THR A 44 4.61 -27.44 -19.12
N ARG A 45 5.21 -27.97 -18.04
CA ARG A 45 5.74 -27.19 -16.91
C ARG A 45 6.66 -26.08 -17.42
N ALA A 46 6.29 -24.83 -17.16
CA ALA A 46 7.23 -23.72 -17.24
C ALA A 46 8.39 -23.94 -16.25
N PRO A 47 9.64 -23.65 -16.62
CA PRO A 47 10.77 -23.74 -15.69
C PRO A 47 10.54 -22.80 -14.50
N ALA A 48 10.88 -23.27 -13.31
CA ALA A 48 10.77 -22.50 -12.08
C ALA A 48 11.53 -21.17 -12.21
N PRO A 49 10.95 -20.02 -11.77
CA PRO A 49 11.69 -18.77 -11.73
C PRO A 49 12.88 -18.95 -10.79
N ALA A 50 14.08 -18.72 -11.32
CA ALA A 50 15.31 -18.72 -10.55
C ALA A 50 15.15 -17.83 -9.31
N GLN A 51 15.31 -18.43 -8.13
CA GLN A 51 15.42 -17.71 -6.87
C GLN A 51 16.73 -16.94 -6.86
N ALA A 52 16.79 -15.80 -7.57
CA ALA A 52 17.83 -14.82 -7.34
C ALA A 52 17.59 -14.21 -5.96
N ALA A 53 18.33 -14.72 -4.97
CA ALA A 53 18.35 -14.17 -3.63
C ALA A 53 18.72 -12.68 -3.70
N ASN A 54 17.73 -11.80 -3.47
CA ASN A 54 17.94 -10.38 -3.24
C ASN A 54 18.72 -10.19 -1.93
N GLN A 55 20.04 -10.39 -1.96
CA GLN A 55 20.92 -9.97 -0.87
C GLN A 55 20.83 -8.45 -0.77
N ALA A 56 20.35 -7.98 0.37
CA ALA A 56 20.15 -6.57 0.60
C ALA A 56 21.48 -5.88 0.85
N ILE A 57 21.93 -5.05 -0.08
CA ILE A 57 23.06 -4.15 0.11
C ILE A 57 22.69 -3.19 1.25
N ARG A 58 23.62 -2.92 2.18
CA ARG A 58 23.44 -1.98 3.30
C ARG A 58 24.49 -0.88 3.21
N ASP A 59 24.16 0.33 3.64
CA ASP A 59 25.13 1.43 3.74
C ASP A 59 26.05 1.26 4.97
N SER A 60 27.04 2.15 5.10
CA SER A 60 27.97 2.17 6.24
C SER A 60 27.30 2.36 7.60
N LYS A 61 26.02 2.73 7.63
CA LYS A 61 25.18 2.88 8.83
C LYS A 61 24.22 1.69 9.01
N GLY A 62 24.37 0.62 8.23
CA GLY A 62 23.55 -0.58 8.29
C GLY A 62 22.14 -0.42 7.70
N ARG A 63 21.82 0.72 7.08
CA ARG A 63 20.52 0.96 6.45
C ARG A 63 20.46 0.19 5.14
N ARG A 64 19.31 -0.44 4.87
CA ARG A 64 19.09 -1.18 3.64
C ARG A 64 19.14 -0.22 2.46
N LEU A 65 20.11 -0.39 1.57
CA LEU A 65 20.18 0.39 0.35
C LEU A 65 19.07 -0.05 -0.60
N PRO A 66 18.52 0.89 -1.38
CA PRO A 66 17.78 0.58 -2.59
C PRO A 66 18.47 -0.53 -3.42
N PRO A 67 17.75 -1.50 -3.99
CA PRO A 67 18.29 -2.25 -5.13
C PRO A 67 18.80 -1.28 -6.20
N ALA A 68 19.95 -1.59 -6.81
CA ALA A 68 20.66 -0.71 -7.73
C ALA A 68 19.89 -0.37 -9.02
N ASN A 69 18.88 -1.18 -9.38
CA ASN A 69 18.04 -1.01 -10.57
C ASN A 69 16.57 -0.79 -10.16
N LYS A 70 16.27 0.34 -9.52
CA LYS A 70 14.87 0.73 -9.29
C LYS A 70 14.31 1.41 -10.54
N PRO A 71 13.08 1.05 -10.98
CA PRO A 71 12.35 1.85 -11.94
C PRO A 71 12.18 3.27 -11.40
N ASP A 72 12.29 4.26 -12.28
CA ASP A 72 12.04 5.66 -11.95
C ASP A 72 10.55 5.85 -11.61
N ALA A 73 10.24 6.53 -10.50
CA ALA A 73 8.87 6.77 -10.09
C ALA A 73 8.16 7.81 -10.97
N GLU A 74 8.92 8.66 -11.66
CA GLU A 74 8.46 9.75 -12.54
C GLU A 74 8.04 9.25 -13.93
N VAL A 75 7.59 8.00 -14.00
CA VAL A 75 7.13 7.36 -15.23
C VAL A 75 5.61 7.22 -15.20
N PHE A 76 4.95 7.80 -16.20
CA PHE A 76 3.51 7.63 -16.43
C PHE A 76 3.17 6.19 -16.80
N GLY A 77 1.93 5.78 -16.52
CA GLY A 77 1.48 4.41 -16.76
C GLY A 77 1.95 3.43 -15.69
N HIS A 78 1.88 2.13 -16.00
CA HIS A 78 2.07 1.06 -15.01
C HIS A 78 3.50 0.98 -14.47
N ASN A 79 4.51 1.40 -15.24
CA ASN A 79 5.92 1.37 -14.80
C ASN A 79 6.38 -0.01 -14.25
N GLY A 80 5.92 -1.10 -14.88
CA GLY A 80 6.19 -2.47 -14.44
C GLY A 80 5.50 -2.90 -13.13
N LEU A 81 4.59 -2.09 -12.58
CA LEU A 81 3.73 -2.50 -11.48
C LEU A 81 2.74 -3.55 -11.94
N ASN A 82 2.62 -4.62 -11.14
CA ASN A 82 1.56 -5.60 -11.29
C ASN A 82 0.42 -5.23 -10.32
N PRO A 83 -0.82 -5.14 -10.80
CA PRO A 83 -2.01 -5.14 -9.94
C PRO A 83 -1.93 -6.32 -8.96
N MET A 84 -2.60 -6.25 -7.82
CA MET A 84 -2.56 -7.31 -6.78
C MET A 84 -1.25 -7.38 -5.97
N ARG A 85 -0.18 -6.69 -6.37
CA ARG A 85 1.05 -6.66 -5.58
C ARG A 85 0.89 -5.73 -4.38
N LEU A 86 1.04 -6.29 -3.18
CA LEU A 86 1.22 -5.53 -1.94
C LEU A 86 2.51 -4.71 -2.02
N VAL A 87 2.35 -3.39 -2.07
CA VAL A 87 3.43 -2.41 -2.07
C VAL A 87 3.74 -2.06 -0.60
N ALA A 88 4.42 -2.98 0.08
CA ALA A 88 4.95 -2.90 1.46
C ALA A 88 4.00 -3.03 2.68
N THR A 89 4.59 -3.68 3.70
CA THR A 89 4.28 -3.73 5.14
C THR A 89 5.36 -2.86 5.89
N PRO A 90 5.28 -2.62 7.23
CA PRO A 90 5.59 -1.37 7.95
C PRO A 90 6.98 -0.70 7.80
N ASP A 91 7.97 -1.36 7.21
CA ASP A 91 9.33 -0.83 7.11
C ASP A 91 9.53 -0.05 5.80
N HIS A 92 8.71 0.97 5.56
CA HIS A 92 8.92 2.18 4.72
C HIS A 92 9.67 2.06 3.35
N GLY A 93 9.85 0.87 2.79
CA GLY A 93 10.91 0.63 1.79
C GLY A 93 10.44 0.25 0.39
N ALA A 94 9.15 -0.06 0.17
CA ALA A 94 8.67 -0.52 -1.14
C ALA A 94 7.91 0.54 -1.96
N LEU A 95 7.63 1.73 -1.41
CA LEU A 95 7.00 2.82 -2.14
C LEU A 95 7.92 3.70 -3.04
N PRO A 96 9.27 3.73 -2.90
CA PRO A 96 10.04 4.75 -3.62
C PRO A 96 9.90 4.73 -5.15
N TRP A 97 9.65 3.56 -5.76
CA TRP A 97 9.54 3.43 -7.22
C TRP A 97 8.10 3.52 -7.74
N ALA A 98 7.11 3.31 -6.86
CA ALA A 98 5.69 3.45 -7.21
C ALA A 98 5.19 4.88 -6.98
N GLN A 99 5.73 5.56 -5.96
CA GLN A 99 5.24 6.83 -5.44
C GLN A 99 6.32 7.91 -5.33
N GLY A 100 7.62 7.62 -5.46
CA GLY A 100 8.68 8.64 -5.40
C GLY A 100 8.90 9.33 -4.04
N SER A 101 7.89 9.38 -3.18
CA SER A 101 7.91 9.89 -1.81
C SER A 101 7.29 8.88 -0.84
N ALA A 102 7.85 8.79 0.37
CA ALA A 102 7.35 7.90 1.42
C ALA A 102 6.15 8.47 2.19
N TYR A 103 5.86 9.78 2.05
CA TYR A 103 4.95 10.48 2.97
C TYR A 103 3.86 11.33 2.29
N ASN A 104 3.95 11.62 0.98
CA ASN A 104 3.00 12.52 0.31
C ASN A 104 1.86 11.77 -0.36
N GLY A 105 0.62 12.26 -0.23
CA GLY A 105 -0.53 11.67 -0.92
C GLY A 105 -0.48 11.81 -2.44
N ILE A 106 0.29 12.76 -2.97
CA ILE A 106 0.48 13.00 -4.40
C ILE A 106 1.98 12.95 -4.69
N PHE A 107 2.35 12.42 -5.85
CA PHE A 107 3.70 12.55 -6.39
C PHE A 107 3.63 12.92 -7.86
N GLY A 108 4.35 13.99 -8.21
CA GLY A 108 4.22 14.63 -9.49
C GLY A 108 5.14 15.81 -9.67
N ASN A 109 5.11 16.36 -10.88
CA ASN A 109 5.75 17.60 -11.24
C ASN A 109 4.68 18.60 -11.73
N PRO A 110 4.68 19.87 -11.29
CA PRO A 110 3.76 20.90 -11.77
C PRO A 110 3.73 21.09 -13.30
N THR A 111 4.83 20.80 -13.99
CA THR A 111 4.98 20.95 -15.45
C THR A 111 4.44 19.74 -16.22
N ASP A 112 4.63 18.52 -15.70
CA ASP A 112 4.27 17.28 -16.40
C ASP A 112 2.93 16.70 -15.96
N GLY A 113 2.62 16.80 -14.67
CA GLY A 113 1.48 16.20 -14.02
C GLY A 113 1.86 15.29 -12.84
N ALA A 114 0.85 14.79 -12.16
CA ALA A 114 0.95 13.74 -11.16
C ALA A 114 1.24 12.38 -11.80
N TYR A 115 2.24 11.67 -11.27
CA TYR A 115 2.62 10.31 -11.67
C TYR A 115 1.89 9.24 -10.84
N SER A 116 1.54 9.57 -9.59
CA SER A 116 0.81 8.66 -8.68
C SER A 116 0.09 9.42 -7.58
N ILE A 117 -0.94 8.80 -7.02
CA ILE A 117 -1.57 9.24 -5.77
C ILE A 117 -1.78 8.08 -4.79
N VAL A 118 -1.96 8.42 -3.52
CA VAL A 118 -2.23 7.48 -2.43
C VAL A 118 -3.45 7.86 -1.62
N VAL A 119 -4.45 6.99 -1.63
CA VAL A 119 -5.62 7.10 -0.78
C VAL A 119 -5.33 6.40 0.54
N SER A 120 -5.01 7.17 1.58
CA SER A 120 -4.57 6.61 2.87
C SER A 120 -5.53 6.80 4.04
N GLY A 121 -6.49 7.73 3.98
CA GLY A 121 -7.48 7.98 5.04
C GLY A 121 -6.93 8.20 6.46
N LYS A 122 -5.61 8.39 6.59
CA LYS A 122 -4.87 8.39 7.86
C LYS A 122 -5.17 9.62 8.72
N ASN A 123 -5.52 10.74 8.09
CA ASN A 123 -5.71 12.00 8.77
C ASN A 123 -7.20 12.33 8.83
N ASN A 124 -7.70 12.57 10.04
CA ASN A 124 -9.09 12.96 10.31
C ASN A 124 -9.51 14.22 9.52
N THR A 125 -8.53 15.00 9.04
CA THR A 125 -8.71 16.17 8.17
C THR A 125 -9.38 15.87 6.83
N TYR A 126 -9.22 14.67 6.28
CA TYR A 126 -9.68 14.31 4.92
C TYR A 126 -10.73 13.20 4.92
N HIS A 127 -11.11 12.70 6.10
CA HIS A 127 -11.93 11.50 6.21
C HIS A 127 -13.29 11.68 5.54
N ASP A 128 -13.86 12.88 5.66
CA ASP A 128 -15.16 13.27 5.09
C ASP A 128 -15.03 14.03 3.76
N LEU A 129 -13.80 14.33 3.31
CA LEU A 129 -13.56 15.12 2.11
C LEU A 129 -13.35 14.24 0.87
N ASP A 130 -12.65 13.12 1.02
CA ASP A 130 -12.45 12.16 -0.07
C ASP A 130 -13.64 11.18 -0.16
N ARG A 131 -14.08 10.90 -1.39
CA ARG A 131 -15.09 9.87 -1.67
C ARG A 131 -14.53 8.83 -2.62
N ASP A 132 -14.37 7.60 -2.14
CA ASP A 132 -13.83 6.48 -2.91
C ASP A 132 -14.92 5.49 -3.32
N ASP A 133 -15.42 5.66 -4.55
CA ASP A 133 -16.42 4.79 -5.16
C ASP A 133 -15.77 3.67 -6.01
N GLY A 134 -14.45 3.52 -5.95
CA GLY A 134 -13.71 2.48 -6.67
C GLY A 134 -13.26 3.01 -8.03
N ASP A 135 -14.09 2.82 -9.05
CA ASP A 135 -13.77 3.30 -10.41
C ASP A 135 -13.80 4.83 -10.53
N THR A 136 -14.47 5.50 -9.59
CA THR A 136 -14.45 6.94 -9.43
C THR A 136 -13.92 7.29 -8.04
N LEU A 137 -13.08 8.32 -7.97
CA LEU A 137 -12.58 8.87 -6.71
C LEU A 137 -12.73 10.38 -6.77
N VAL A 138 -13.28 10.96 -5.71
CA VAL A 138 -13.16 12.40 -5.46
C VAL A 138 -12.05 12.56 -4.43
N TYR A 139 -10.95 13.18 -4.83
CA TYR A 139 -9.73 13.31 -4.04
C TYR A 139 -9.47 14.78 -3.72
N SER A 140 -9.37 15.12 -2.45
CA SER A 140 -9.06 16.48 -2.03
C SER A 140 -7.61 16.86 -2.30
N ALA A 141 -7.41 18.10 -2.73
CA ALA A 141 -6.11 18.73 -2.76
C ALA A 141 -5.44 18.68 -1.37
N ASP A 142 -4.12 18.72 -1.34
CA ASP A 142 -3.38 18.85 -0.09
C ASP A 142 -3.69 20.20 0.59
N ASN A 143 -3.86 20.14 1.91
CA ASN A 143 -4.22 21.26 2.78
C ASN A 143 -5.60 21.91 2.47
N PRO A 144 -6.71 21.20 2.67
CA PRO A 144 -8.07 21.67 2.38
C PRO A 144 -8.59 22.69 3.40
N ILE A 145 -7.82 22.97 4.46
CA ILE A 145 -8.20 23.94 5.50
C ILE A 145 -7.84 25.35 5.02
N GLY A 146 -8.81 25.97 4.36
CA GLY A 146 -9.13 27.39 4.56
C GLY A 146 -8.33 28.40 3.75
N VAL A 147 -8.91 28.81 2.63
CA VAL A 147 -9.04 30.25 2.34
C VAL A 147 -9.57 30.92 3.62
N ASN A 148 -8.78 31.80 4.23
CA ASN A 148 -9.28 32.64 5.31
C ASN A 148 -10.32 33.58 4.69
N ALA A 149 -11.61 33.45 5.03
CA ALA A 149 -12.66 34.34 4.52
C ALA A 149 -12.42 35.83 4.85
N ASN A 150 -11.48 36.12 5.76
CA ASN A 150 -11.09 37.48 6.14
C ASN A 150 -9.89 38.04 5.37
N ASN A 151 -9.16 37.22 4.61
CA ASN A 151 -8.04 37.67 3.80
C ASN A 151 -8.21 37.10 2.38
N ASN A 152 -8.57 37.97 1.43
CA ASN A 152 -8.61 37.75 -0.04
C ASN A 152 -7.29 37.26 -0.67
N VAL A 153 -6.42 36.61 0.10
CA VAL A 153 -5.18 36.01 -0.38
C VAL A 153 -5.56 34.64 -0.93
N ALA A 154 -5.55 34.52 -2.26
CA ALA A 154 -5.58 33.23 -2.94
C ALA A 154 -4.48 32.37 -2.33
N PHE A 155 -4.86 31.26 -1.68
CA PHE A 155 -3.89 30.37 -1.06
C PHE A 155 -2.90 29.90 -2.14
N GLU A 156 -1.59 30.03 -1.88
CA GLU A 156 -0.58 29.51 -2.80
C GLU A 156 -0.80 28.01 -2.94
N GLN A 157 -1.14 27.58 -4.16
CA GLN A 157 -1.34 26.18 -4.45
C GLN A 157 -0.01 25.46 -4.31
N SER A 158 -0.01 24.33 -3.60
CA SER A 158 1.19 23.51 -3.51
C SER A 158 1.61 22.99 -4.89
N SER A 159 2.87 22.54 -4.98
CA SER A 159 3.36 21.82 -6.16
C SER A 159 2.53 20.58 -6.47
N ASP A 160 2.03 19.91 -5.43
CA ASP A 160 1.31 18.64 -5.53
C ASP A 160 -0.10 18.86 -6.10
N THR A 161 -0.83 19.86 -5.59
CA THR A 161 -2.12 20.28 -6.16
C THR A 161 -1.95 20.75 -7.61
N THR A 162 -0.89 21.51 -7.90
CA THR A 162 -0.60 21.99 -9.25
C THR A 162 -0.32 20.83 -10.21
N ALA A 163 0.38 19.78 -9.74
CA ALA A 163 0.62 18.57 -10.52
C ALA A 163 -0.68 17.82 -10.86
N LEU A 164 -1.64 17.70 -9.93
CA LEU A 164 -2.95 17.10 -10.23
C LEU A 164 -3.76 17.93 -11.24
N ARG A 165 -3.78 19.25 -11.07
CA ARG A 165 -4.41 20.15 -12.03
C ARG A 165 -3.76 20.03 -13.41
N ARG A 166 -2.44 19.89 -13.47
CA ARG A 166 -1.71 19.63 -14.71
C ARG A 166 -2.12 18.28 -15.33
N SER A 167 -2.28 17.22 -14.54
CA SER A 167 -2.80 15.93 -15.02
C SER A 167 -4.20 16.02 -15.63
N ARG A 168 -5.06 16.92 -15.15
CA ARG A 168 -6.36 17.20 -15.77
C ARG A 168 -6.19 17.71 -17.21
N LEU A 169 -5.23 18.61 -17.42
CA LEU A 169 -4.96 19.21 -18.73
C LEU A 169 -4.25 18.24 -19.67
N THR A 170 -3.23 17.53 -19.18
CA THR A 170 -2.43 16.60 -20.00
C THR A 170 -3.15 15.28 -20.25
N ARG A 171 -4.18 14.96 -19.46
CA ARG A 171 -4.98 13.74 -19.54
C ARG A 171 -4.15 12.46 -19.39
N ARG A 172 -2.91 12.57 -18.90
CA ARG A 172 -2.01 11.44 -18.69
C ARG A 172 -2.51 10.58 -17.53
N PRO A 173 -2.43 9.25 -17.64
CA PRO A 173 -2.81 8.36 -16.57
C PRO A 173 -1.78 8.40 -15.43
N LEU A 174 -2.28 8.32 -14.20
CA LEU A 174 -1.50 8.23 -12.97
C LEU A 174 -1.77 6.92 -12.24
N LYS A 175 -0.81 6.50 -11.43
CA LYS A 175 -0.89 5.28 -10.63
C LYS A 175 -1.76 5.52 -9.39
N MET A 176 -2.73 4.65 -9.14
CA MET A 176 -3.55 4.70 -7.91
C MET A 176 -3.01 3.71 -6.89
N LEU A 177 -2.76 4.19 -5.67
CA LEU A 177 -2.41 3.35 -4.53
C LEU A 177 -3.46 3.50 -3.44
N ARG A 178 -3.94 2.38 -2.87
CA ARG A 178 -4.85 2.39 -1.71
C ARG A 178 -4.17 1.78 -0.50
N SER A 179 -4.25 2.46 0.64
CA SER A 179 -3.69 1.99 1.91
C SER A 179 -4.75 1.43 2.83
N ALA A 180 -4.39 0.38 3.57
CA ALA A 180 -5.23 -0.19 4.63
C ALA A 180 -5.53 0.80 5.76
N ALA A 181 -4.73 1.86 5.91
CA ALA A 181 -5.01 2.93 6.86
C ALA A 181 -6.37 3.62 6.60
N GLY A 182 -6.88 3.59 5.36
CA GLY A 182 -8.16 4.18 5.00
C GLY A 182 -9.36 3.30 5.33
N ARG A 183 -9.14 2.08 5.83
CA ARG A 183 -10.21 1.08 5.97
C ARG A 183 -11.18 1.35 7.12
N ASN A 184 -10.81 2.20 8.08
CA ASN A 184 -11.66 2.54 9.23
C ASN A 184 -12.82 3.52 8.89
N GLY A 185 -13.14 3.73 7.61
CA GLY A 185 -14.25 4.56 7.12
C GLY A 185 -15.04 3.92 5.98
N ASN A 186 -15.83 4.72 5.24
CA ASN A 186 -16.65 4.29 4.09
C ASN A 186 -15.84 3.82 2.85
N ARG A 187 -14.56 3.45 3.01
CA ARG A 187 -13.62 3.15 1.93
C ARG A 187 -13.51 1.64 1.72
N LYS A 188 -14.59 1.05 1.17
CA LYS A 188 -14.74 -0.39 0.90
C LYS A 188 -13.67 -0.99 -0.04
N TRP A 189 -12.93 -0.13 -0.74
CA TRP A 189 -11.89 -0.49 -1.70
C TRP A 189 -10.47 -0.50 -1.10
N ALA A 190 -10.29 -0.01 0.13
CA ALA A 190 -9.01 -0.09 0.82
C ALA A 190 -8.64 -1.56 1.14
N PRO A 191 -7.36 -1.97 1.03
CA PRO A 191 -6.94 -3.31 1.40
C PRO A 191 -7.05 -3.55 2.91
N TYR A 192 -7.03 -4.82 3.35
CA TYR A 192 -7.01 -5.14 4.77
C TYR A 192 -5.65 -4.88 5.43
N VAL A 193 -4.57 -4.96 4.66
CA VAL A 193 -3.20 -4.74 5.12
C VAL A 193 -2.38 -4.02 4.04
N GLY A 194 -1.38 -3.25 4.49
CA GLY A 194 -0.39 -2.60 3.63
C GLY A 194 -1.00 -1.63 2.60
N ILE A 195 -0.35 -1.50 1.45
CA ILE A 195 -0.76 -0.66 0.32
C ILE A 195 -0.86 -1.52 -0.93
N ILE A 196 -1.85 -1.28 -1.77
CA ILE A 196 -2.03 -1.98 -3.04
C ILE A 196 -1.97 -1.01 -4.21
N TYR A 197 -1.49 -1.51 -5.35
CA TYR A 197 -1.60 -0.82 -6.63
C TYR A 197 -2.91 -1.18 -7.31
N ASP A 198 -3.77 -0.17 -7.45
CA ASP A 198 -5.12 -0.27 -8.02
C ASP A 198 -5.19 0.26 -9.44
N GLU A 199 -4.10 0.12 -10.19
CA GLU A 199 -4.04 0.42 -11.61
C GLU A 199 -4.06 1.91 -11.95
N LEU A 200 -4.38 2.25 -13.19
CA LEU A 200 -4.30 3.60 -13.73
C LEU A 200 -5.63 4.33 -13.65
N TYR A 201 -5.53 5.61 -13.30
CA TYR A 201 -6.62 6.57 -13.25
C TYR A 201 -6.24 7.82 -14.03
N ARG A 202 -7.23 8.58 -14.44
CA ARG A 202 -7.05 9.93 -15.00
C ARG A 202 -7.84 10.95 -14.19
N VAL A 203 -7.33 12.16 -14.11
CA VAL A 203 -8.08 13.29 -13.57
C VAL A 203 -9.09 13.73 -14.62
N VAL A 204 -10.38 13.60 -14.31
CA VAL A 204 -11.47 13.95 -15.23
C VAL A 204 -11.96 15.38 -15.04
N GLU A 205 -11.98 15.86 -13.80
CA GLU A 205 -12.58 17.15 -13.46
C GLU A 205 -11.91 17.74 -12.20
N GLU A 206 -11.99 19.06 -12.04
CA GLU A 206 -11.68 19.77 -10.80
C GLU A 206 -12.98 20.34 -10.25
N LEU A 207 -13.28 20.04 -8.99
CA LEU A 207 -14.47 20.45 -8.28
C LEU A 207 -14.10 21.50 -7.24
N GLN A 208 -14.97 22.46 -7.01
CA GLN A 208 -14.89 23.40 -5.90
C GLN A 208 -16.10 23.19 -5.01
N GLU A 209 -15.87 22.78 -3.78
CA GLU A 209 -16.93 22.54 -2.80
C GLU A 209 -16.77 23.50 -1.62
N SER A 210 -17.87 24.13 -1.20
CA SER A 210 -17.90 24.91 0.02
C SER A 210 -17.77 23.99 1.23
N ASN A 211 -16.92 24.35 2.19
CA ASN A 211 -16.75 23.61 3.45
C ASN A 211 -17.82 23.97 4.51
N GLY A 212 -18.84 24.76 4.15
CA GLY A 212 -19.92 25.18 5.05
C GLY A 212 -19.52 26.23 6.10
N GLN A 213 -18.23 26.56 6.21
CA GLN A 213 -17.66 27.50 7.20
C GLN A 213 -16.88 28.64 6.55
N SER A 214 -17.25 29.04 5.32
CA SER A 214 -16.66 30.13 4.50
C SER A 214 -15.39 29.83 3.70
N GLY A 215 -14.91 28.59 3.66
CA GLY A 215 -13.80 28.14 2.81
C GLY A 215 -14.26 27.32 1.59
N THR A 216 -13.48 27.36 0.51
CA THR A 216 -13.65 26.47 -0.65
C THR A 216 -12.55 25.41 -0.64
N VAL A 217 -12.93 24.15 -0.81
CA VAL A 217 -12.00 23.02 -0.99
C VAL A 217 -11.95 22.67 -2.47
N VAL A 218 -10.72 22.60 -3.01
CA VAL A 218 -10.48 22.08 -4.34
C VAL A 218 -10.40 20.56 -4.26
N LYS A 219 -11.17 19.88 -5.10
CA LYS A 219 -11.13 18.43 -5.25
C LYS A 219 -10.87 18.07 -6.70
N SER A 220 -10.21 16.94 -6.93
CA SER A 220 -10.04 16.34 -8.24
C SER A 220 -10.94 15.11 -8.34
N GLN A 221 -11.78 15.04 -9.36
CA GLN A 221 -12.45 13.79 -9.69
C GLN A 221 -11.53 12.97 -10.58
N LEU A 222 -11.29 11.72 -10.18
CA LEU A 222 -10.53 10.75 -10.92
C LEU A 222 -11.44 9.63 -11.41
N ARG A 223 -11.12 9.10 -12.59
CA ARG A 223 -11.79 7.93 -13.16
C ARG A 223 -10.76 6.89 -13.56
N ARG A 224 -11.04 5.64 -13.24
CA ARG A 224 -10.24 4.50 -13.62
C ARG A 224 -10.21 4.34 -15.14
N GLU A 225 -9.05 4.02 -15.71
CA GLU A 225 -8.95 3.72 -17.14
C GLU A 225 -9.72 2.42 -17.48
N PRO A 226 -10.36 2.33 -18.66
CA PRO A 226 -11.11 1.15 -19.06
C PRO A 226 -10.19 -0.05 -19.34
N ASN A 227 -10.78 -1.25 -19.45
CA ASN A 227 -10.10 -2.50 -19.82
C ASN A 227 -8.96 -2.96 -18.88
N GLN A 228 -8.94 -2.47 -17.65
CA GLN A 228 -8.03 -2.93 -16.60
C GLN A 228 -8.70 -3.98 -15.72
N MET A 229 -7.91 -4.75 -14.95
CA MET A 229 -8.43 -5.81 -14.06
C MET A 229 -9.56 -5.30 -13.15
N PRO A 230 -10.69 -6.00 -12.97
CA PRO A 230 -11.76 -5.51 -12.09
C PRO A 230 -11.28 -5.25 -10.65
N LEU A 231 -11.72 -4.14 -10.03
CA LEU A 231 -11.31 -3.79 -8.66
C LEU A 231 -11.66 -4.87 -7.63
N ALA A 232 -12.79 -5.56 -7.82
CA ALA A 232 -13.18 -6.68 -6.97
C ALA A 232 -12.13 -7.80 -7.02
N THR A 233 -11.63 -8.13 -8.22
CA THR A 233 -10.56 -9.13 -8.40
C THR A 233 -9.28 -8.70 -7.69
N ILE A 234 -8.85 -7.45 -7.85
CA ILE A 234 -7.65 -6.94 -7.17
C ILE A 234 -7.83 -7.06 -5.65
N ARG A 235 -8.96 -6.59 -5.11
CA ARG A 235 -9.24 -6.66 -3.67
C ARG A 235 -9.25 -8.09 -3.14
N ASP A 236 -9.86 -9.02 -3.86
CA ASP A 236 -10.06 -10.39 -3.40
C ASP A 236 -8.76 -11.22 -3.45
N THR A 237 -7.76 -10.76 -4.22
CA THR A 237 -6.41 -11.37 -4.25
C THR A 237 -5.50 -10.89 -3.11
N VAL A 238 -5.87 -9.81 -2.41
CA VAL A 238 -5.08 -9.26 -1.32
C VAL A 238 -5.38 -10.05 -0.04
N PRO A 239 -4.35 -10.47 0.73
CA PRO A 239 -4.57 -11.18 1.98
C PRO A 239 -5.50 -10.44 2.93
N THR A 240 -6.41 -11.18 3.55
CA THR A 240 -7.20 -10.69 4.69
C THR A 240 -6.29 -10.39 5.88
N ARG A 241 -6.82 -9.65 6.86
CA ARG A 241 -6.11 -9.41 8.13
C ARG A 241 -5.72 -10.72 8.81
N GLN A 242 -6.61 -11.72 8.82
CA GLN A 242 -6.35 -13.00 9.46
C GLN A 242 -5.28 -13.80 8.72
N GLN A 243 -5.37 -13.90 7.38
CA GLN A 243 -4.33 -14.53 6.57
C GLN A 243 -2.96 -13.87 6.79
N SER A 244 -2.92 -12.54 6.84
CA SER A 244 -1.68 -11.80 7.11
C SER A 244 -1.10 -12.10 8.50
N ILE A 245 -1.97 -12.24 9.51
CA ILE A 245 -1.58 -12.62 10.87
C ILE A 245 -1.01 -14.04 10.89
N ASP A 246 -1.67 -14.98 10.21
CA ASP A 246 -1.25 -16.37 10.20
C ASP A 246 0.06 -16.56 9.43
N ASP A 247 0.23 -15.87 8.30
CA ASP A 247 1.50 -15.80 7.57
C ASP A 247 2.65 -15.24 8.44
N LEU A 248 2.38 -14.21 9.25
CA LEU A 248 3.37 -13.64 10.15
C LEU A 248 3.77 -14.61 11.27
N LYS A 249 2.82 -15.40 11.80
CA LYS A 249 3.11 -16.43 12.80
C LYS A 249 4.01 -17.52 12.21
N VAL A 250 3.70 -17.99 11.00
CA VAL A 250 4.51 -18.99 10.28
C VAL A 250 5.94 -18.47 10.09
N LYS A 251 6.11 -17.28 9.52
CA LYS A 251 7.44 -16.67 9.31
C LYS A 251 8.20 -16.46 10.60
N THR A 252 7.51 -16.05 11.67
CA THR A 252 8.13 -15.84 12.98
C THR A 252 8.65 -17.16 13.56
N LYS A 253 7.87 -18.24 13.42
CA LYS A 253 8.27 -19.59 13.83
C LYS A 253 9.51 -20.05 13.05
N GLU A 254 9.52 -19.89 11.72
CA GLU A 254 10.67 -20.23 10.87
C GLU A 254 11.93 -19.45 11.27
N ILE A 255 11.81 -18.14 11.53
CA ILE A 255 12.93 -17.31 11.99
C ILE A 255 13.46 -17.79 13.35
N MET A 256 12.56 -18.16 14.27
CA MET A 256 12.95 -18.67 15.59
C MET A 256 13.67 -20.02 15.48
N GLU A 257 13.22 -20.90 14.59
CA GLU A 257 13.88 -22.18 14.29
C GLU A 257 15.27 -21.96 13.66
N LEU A 258 15.38 -21.10 12.65
CA LEU A 258 16.67 -20.75 12.05
C LEU A 258 17.66 -20.19 13.06
N ARG A 259 17.21 -19.31 13.98
CA ARG A 259 18.07 -18.76 15.04
C ARG A 259 18.52 -19.84 16.03
N ARG A 260 17.64 -20.78 16.37
CA ARG A 260 17.98 -21.92 17.24
C ARG A 260 19.07 -22.78 16.59
N ASP A 261 18.91 -23.12 15.32
CA ASP A 261 19.87 -23.94 14.58
C ASP A 261 21.24 -23.26 14.47
N GLN A 262 21.25 -21.94 14.19
CA GLN A 262 22.48 -21.15 14.16
C GLN A 262 23.21 -21.15 15.51
N TRP A 263 22.45 -21.03 16.60
CA TRP A 263 23.01 -21.07 17.95
C TRP A 263 23.61 -22.44 18.28
N GLN A 264 22.90 -23.53 17.99
CA GLN A 264 23.41 -24.90 18.19
C GLN A 264 24.68 -25.18 17.37
N ARG A 265 24.75 -24.70 16.13
CA ARG A 265 25.98 -24.82 15.31
C ARG A 265 27.14 -24.03 15.90
N ALA A 266 26.90 -22.83 16.39
CA ALA A 266 27.92 -22.01 17.05
C ALA A 266 28.45 -22.69 18.32
N GLU A 267 27.57 -23.29 19.11
CA GLU A 267 27.93 -24.05 20.31
C GLU A 267 28.78 -25.29 19.96
N ALA A 268 28.38 -26.07 18.96
CA ALA A 268 29.15 -27.23 18.50
C ALA A 268 30.56 -26.86 18.00
N LEU A 269 30.68 -25.75 17.26
CA LEU A 269 31.98 -25.23 16.79
C LEU A 269 32.86 -24.76 17.96
N SER A 270 32.27 -24.11 18.96
CA SER A 270 32.98 -23.68 20.17
C SER A 270 33.54 -24.88 20.94
N GLU A 271 32.75 -25.94 21.12
CA GLU A 271 33.19 -27.18 21.77
C GLU A 271 34.28 -27.89 20.97
N GLN A 272 34.16 -27.94 19.65
CA GLN A 272 35.22 -28.49 18.79
C GLN A 272 36.52 -27.69 18.91
N TYR A 273 36.45 -26.37 19.00
CA TYR A 273 37.62 -25.50 19.19
C TYR A 273 38.30 -25.75 20.54
N LYS A 274 37.54 -25.82 21.64
CA LYS A 274 38.07 -26.13 22.99
C LYS A 274 38.81 -27.47 23.00
N ARG A 275 38.24 -28.51 22.39
CA ARG A 275 38.88 -29.84 22.28
C ARG A 275 40.22 -29.79 21.54
N ARG A 276 40.33 -28.99 20.47
CA ARG A 276 41.59 -28.84 19.72
C ARG A 276 42.67 -28.08 20.50
N GLN A 277 42.29 -27.08 21.31
CA GLN A 277 43.23 -26.32 22.12
C GLN A 277 43.70 -27.10 23.36
N GLY A 278 42.83 -27.88 23.98
CA GLY A 278 43.16 -28.70 25.15
C GLY A 278 44.03 -29.94 24.86
N GLY A 279 44.25 -30.29 23.59
CA GLY A 279 45.10 -31.40 23.15
C GLY A 279 46.56 -31.02 22.82
N ARG A 280 46.97 -29.78 23.06
CA ARG A 280 48.37 -29.33 23.01
C ARG A 280 48.91 -29.22 24.44
N VAL A 281 49.34 -30.35 25.01
CA VAL A 281 50.22 -30.40 26.19
C VAL A 281 51.33 -31.39 25.86
#